data_AF-A0A517PQG6-F1
#
_entry.id   AF-A0A517PQG6-F1
#
_cell.length_a   1.000
_cell.length_b   1.000
_cell.length_c   1.000
_cell.angle_alpha   90.00
_cell.angle_beta   90.00
_cell.angle_gamma   90.00
#
_symmetry.space_group_name_H-M   'P 1'
#
loop_
_entity.id
_entity.type
_entity.pdbx_description
1 polymer ?
#
loop_
_entity_poly.entity_id
_entity_poly.type
_entity_poly.pdbx_seq_one_letter_code
_entity_poly.pdbx_strand_id
1 'polypeptide(L)'
;MYRQLFLFVFLILTAPLCAADPAPQEDYDALQGKWIRQTQDAKAGPVTIEQEVFPKHIVVKLTDRNGELIYQHNVKYRLQRLEDVRLLVFYDLEVLVGQRKGFKQKTQQPCIYRLKGDRLFVAEGLVQEDNFPPLILVWWKIKPPQTESAL
;
A
#
# COMPACT_ATOMS: atom_id res chain seq x y z
N MET A 1 28.07 1.28 63.92
CA MET A 1 28.12 2.00 62.63
C MET A 1 27.46 1.13 61.57
N TYR A 2 26.18 1.38 61.26
CA TYR A 2 25.46 0.67 60.19
C TYR A 2 25.71 1.38 58.85
N ARG A 3 26.42 0.71 57.93
CA ARG A 3 26.67 1.20 56.58
C ARG A 3 25.58 0.66 55.67
N GLN A 4 24.49 1.42 55.51
CA GLN A 4 23.44 1.09 54.54
C GLN A 4 23.98 1.31 53.13
N LEU A 5 24.16 0.21 52.39
CA LEU A 5 24.50 0.22 50.98
C LEU A 5 23.19 0.43 50.20
N PHE A 6 22.92 1.66 49.77
CA PHE A 6 21.80 1.97 48.88
C PHE A 6 22.07 1.34 47.51
N LEU A 7 21.35 0.25 47.21
CA LEU A 7 21.34 -0.37 45.89
C LEU A 7 20.38 0.44 45.01
N PHE A 8 20.91 1.37 44.22
CA PHE A 8 20.14 2.05 43.17
C PHE A 8 19.86 1.05 42.04
N VAL A 9 18.70 0.39 42.09
CA VAL A 9 18.16 -0.34 40.95
C VAL A 9 17.63 0.69 39.95
N PHE A 10 18.42 0.99 38.93
CA PHE A 10 17.93 1.72 37.76
C PHE A 10 16.97 0.80 37.00
N LEU A 11 15.68 0.92 37.30
CA LEU A 11 14.61 0.37 36.47
C LEU A 11 14.61 1.17 35.16
N ILE A 12 15.33 0.67 34.16
CA ILE A 12 15.21 1.17 32.79
C ILE A 12 13.81 0.77 32.33
N LEU A 13 12.85 1.68 32.51
CA LEU A 13 11.53 1.58 31.93
C LEU A 13 11.73 1.70 30.41
N THR A 14 11.88 0.57 29.73
CA THR A 14 11.77 0.53 28.26
C THR A 14 10.33 0.90 27.95
N ALA A 15 10.07 2.18 27.73
CA ALA A 15 8.82 2.60 27.11
C ALA A 15 8.69 1.78 25.82
N PRO A 16 7.56 1.08 25.58
CA PRO A 16 7.34 0.43 24.30
C PRO A 16 7.42 1.53 23.24
N LEU A 17 8.47 1.46 22.42
CA LEU A 17 8.55 2.26 21.22
C LEU A 17 7.36 1.78 20.37
N CYS A 18 6.31 2.60 20.22
CA CYS A 18 5.16 2.29 19.38
C CYS A 18 5.59 2.25 17.91
N ALA A 19 6.32 1.22 17.53
CA ALA A 19 6.69 0.90 16.16
C ALA A 19 5.59 0.02 15.59
N ALA A 20 5.23 0.25 14.33
CA ALA A 20 4.28 -0.61 13.65
C ALA A 20 4.87 -2.01 13.43
N ASP A 21 4.19 -3.03 13.95
CA ASP A 21 4.59 -4.43 13.82
C ASP A 21 4.40 -4.92 12.38
N PRO A 22 5.22 -5.87 11.89
CA PRO A 22 4.92 -6.57 10.65
C PRO A 22 3.52 -7.18 10.69
N ALA A 23 2.74 -7.01 9.62
CA ALA A 23 1.43 -7.62 9.54
C ALA A 23 1.50 -9.14 9.36
N PRO A 24 0.53 -9.91 9.89
CA PRO A 24 0.44 -11.35 9.68
C PRO A 24 0.10 -11.69 8.21
N GLN A 25 0.36 -12.94 7.81
CA GLN A 25 0.16 -13.42 6.44
C GLN A 25 -1.29 -13.26 5.93
N GLU A 26 -2.28 -13.37 6.81
CA GLU A 26 -3.70 -13.15 6.51
C GLU A 26 -3.97 -11.78 5.84
N ASP A 27 -3.24 -10.73 6.22
CA ASP A 27 -3.40 -9.39 5.64
C ASP A 27 -2.89 -9.36 4.19
N TYR A 28 -1.80 -10.08 3.91
CA TYR A 28 -1.26 -10.22 2.56
C TYR A 28 -2.22 -11.02 1.69
N ASP A 29 -2.75 -12.13 2.20
CA ASP A 29 -3.68 -12.99 1.47
C ASP A 29 -4.99 -12.25 1.15
N ALA A 30 -5.50 -11.43 2.08
CA ALA A 30 -6.69 -10.62 1.86
C ALA A 30 -6.48 -9.52 0.79
N LEU A 31 -5.28 -8.95 0.70
CA LEU A 31 -4.95 -7.89 -0.26
C LEU A 31 -4.71 -8.44 -1.68
N GLN A 32 -4.21 -9.67 -1.83
CA GLN A 32 -3.84 -10.29 -3.10
C GLN A 32 -4.97 -10.31 -4.15
N GLY A 33 -4.62 -10.19 -5.42
CA GLY A 33 -5.55 -10.22 -6.55
C GLY A 33 -5.67 -8.89 -7.28
N LYS A 34 -6.67 -8.78 -8.15
CA LYS A 34 -6.85 -7.63 -9.03
C LYS A 34 -7.84 -6.62 -8.47
N TRP A 35 -7.49 -5.36 -8.59
CA TRP A 35 -8.25 -4.21 -8.13
C TRP A 35 -8.33 -3.18 -9.24
N ILE A 36 -9.44 -2.46 -9.32
CA ILE A 36 -9.67 -1.43 -10.34
C ILE A 36 -10.17 -0.15 -9.70
N ARG A 37 -9.80 1.00 -10.27
CA ARG A 37 -10.46 2.29 -10.03
C ARG A 37 -10.49 3.09 -11.31
N GLN A 38 -11.39 4.07 -11.37
CA GLN A 38 -11.45 5.04 -12.46
C GLN A 38 -11.07 6.42 -11.93
N THR A 39 -10.41 7.20 -12.78
CA THR A 39 -10.07 8.60 -12.51
C THR A 39 -10.13 9.40 -13.81
N GLN A 40 -9.82 10.68 -13.74
CA GLN A 40 -9.62 11.53 -14.91
C GLN A 40 -8.14 11.87 -15.09
N ASP A 41 -7.72 12.07 -16.34
CA ASP A 41 -6.42 12.66 -16.68
C ASP A 41 -6.46 14.20 -16.57
N ALA A 42 -5.33 14.86 -16.85
CA ALA A 42 -5.21 16.32 -16.82
C ALA A 42 -6.14 17.06 -17.83
N LYS A 43 -6.69 16.36 -18.82
CA LYS A 43 -7.63 16.86 -19.82
C LYS A 43 -9.08 16.42 -19.54
N ALA A 44 -9.36 15.95 -18.32
CA ALA A 44 -10.64 15.39 -17.89
C ALA A 44 -11.10 14.14 -18.68
N GLY A 45 -10.19 13.47 -19.39
CA GLY A 45 -10.44 12.20 -20.06
C GLY A 45 -10.48 11.04 -19.06
N PRO A 46 -11.38 10.05 -19.21
CA PRO A 46 -11.44 8.92 -18.30
C PRO A 46 -10.18 8.05 -18.42
N VAL A 47 -9.66 7.63 -17.27
CA VAL A 47 -8.51 6.72 -17.15
C VAL A 47 -8.92 5.56 -16.25
N THR A 48 -8.63 4.35 -16.71
CA THR A 48 -8.78 3.13 -15.91
C THR A 48 -7.44 2.78 -15.28
N ILE A 49 -7.47 2.48 -13.99
CA ILE A 49 -6.29 2.09 -13.23
C ILE A 49 -6.53 0.70 -12.66
N GLU A 50 -5.71 -0.25 -13.08
CA GLU A 50 -5.69 -1.60 -12.55
C GLU A 50 -4.48 -1.79 -11.65
N GLN A 51 -4.69 -2.46 -10.53
CA GLN A 51 -3.66 -2.87 -9.59
C GLN A 51 -3.75 -4.37 -9.36
N GLU A 52 -2.70 -5.10 -9.72
CA GLU A 52 -2.58 -6.53 -9.45
C GLU A 52 -1.58 -6.76 -8.33
N VAL A 53 -2.06 -7.31 -7.21
CA VAL A 53 -1.28 -7.55 -6.00
C VAL A 53 -0.84 -9.01 -5.96
N PHE A 54 0.47 -9.23 -6.10
CA PHE A 54 1.12 -10.53 -5.96
C PHE A 54 1.73 -10.66 -4.55
N PRO A 55 2.21 -11.86 -4.13
CA PRO A 55 2.80 -12.04 -2.81
C PRO A 55 4.00 -11.14 -2.46
N LYS A 56 4.77 -10.67 -3.45
CA LYS A 56 6.02 -9.91 -3.22
C LYS A 56 6.03 -8.51 -3.83
N HIS A 57 5.10 -8.20 -4.71
CA HIS A 57 5.07 -6.95 -5.46
C HIS A 57 3.68 -6.67 -5.99
N ILE A 58 3.48 -5.44 -6.43
CA ILE A 58 2.26 -4.93 -7.03
C ILE A 58 2.62 -4.42 -8.42
N VAL A 59 1.76 -4.69 -9.40
CA VAL A 59 1.83 -4.11 -10.73
C VAL A 59 0.64 -3.18 -10.91
N VAL A 60 0.91 -1.93 -11.26
CA VAL A 60 -0.12 -0.94 -11.56
C VAL A 60 -0.08 -0.61 -13.05
N LYS A 61 -1.25 -0.62 -13.69
CA LYS A 61 -1.45 -0.29 -15.10
C LYS A 61 -2.46 0.84 -15.23
N LEU A 62 -2.15 1.80 -16.08
CA LEU A 62 -3.01 2.93 -16.43
C LEU A 62 -3.33 2.84 -17.91
N THR A 63 -4.62 2.80 -18.22
CA THR A 63 -5.15 2.71 -19.58
C THR A 63 -6.02 3.93 -19.87
N ASP A 64 -5.82 4.53 -21.05
CA ASP A 64 -6.60 5.69 -21.48
C ASP A 64 -8.01 5.31 -21.95
N ARG A 65 -8.78 6.32 -22.38
CA ARG A 65 -10.13 6.15 -22.91
C ARG A 65 -10.24 5.24 -24.15
N ASN A 66 -9.15 5.05 -24.88
CA ASN A 66 -9.11 4.23 -26.09
C ASN A 66 -8.70 2.78 -25.78
N GLY A 67 -8.42 2.45 -24.52
CA GLY A 67 -7.88 1.15 -24.15
C GLY A 67 -6.36 1.05 -24.31
N GLU A 68 -5.66 2.15 -24.59
CA GLU A 68 -4.21 2.16 -24.76
C GLU A 68 -3.49 2.19 -23.40
N LEU A 69 -2.51 1.30 -23.22
CA LEU A 69 -1.65 1.28 -22.03
C LEU A 69 -0.70 2.48 -22.07
N ILE A 70 -0.99 3.51 -21.27
CA ILE A 70 -0.20 4.75 -21.24
C ILE A 70 0.87 4.77 -20.15
N TYR A 71 0.72 3.95 -19.10
CA TYR A 71 1.68 3.87 -18.02
C TYR A 71 1.58 2.54 -17.26
N GLN A 72 2.74 2.02 -16.84
CA GLN A 72 2.83 0.82 -16.01
C GLN A 72 4.03 0.93 -15.08
N HIS A 73 3.87 0.53 -13.82
CA HIS A 73 5.00 0.33 -12.91
C HIS A 73 4.84 -0.97 -12.11
N ASN A 74 5.96 -1.47 -11.61
CA ASN A 74 5.99 -2.44 -10.52
C ASN A 74 6.46 -1.75 -9.24
N VAL A 75 6.09 -2.29 -8.09
CA VAL A 75 6.53 -1.80 -6.79
C VAL A 75 6.51 -2.94 -5.78
N LYS A 76 7.48 -3.01 -4.88
CA LYS A 76 7.41 -3.93 -3.74
C LYS A 76 6.56 -3.34 -2.64
N TYR A 77 6.03 -4.18 -1.77
CA TYR A 77 5.27 -3.71 -0.62
C TYR A 77 5.49 -4.58 0.60
N ARG A 78 5.22 -3.99 1.76
CA ARG A 78 5.09 -4.68 3.04
C ARG A 78 3.89 -4.11 3.79
N LEU A 79 3.27 -4.96 4.59
CA LEU A 79 2.15 -4.59 5.44
C LEU A 79 2.60 -4.50 6.90
N GLN A 80 2.08 -3.51 7.61
CA GLN A 80 2.32 -3.34 9.04
C GLN A 80 1.00 -3.04 9.77
N ARG A 81 0.96 -3.34 11.07
CA ARG A 81 -0.14 -2.99 11.97
C ARG A 81 0.37 -2.03 13.04
N LEU A 82 -0.42 -1.00 13.35
CA LEU A 82 -0.18 -0.11 14.48
C LEU A 82 -1.52 0.09 15.18
N GLU A 83 -1.74 -0.63 16.28
CA GLU A 83 -3.04 -0.65 16.97
C GLU A 83 -4.20 -0.92 15.98
N ASP A 84 -5.12 0.04 15.82
CA ASP A 84 -6.28 -0.02 14.94
C ASP A 84 -5.98 0.44 13.50
N VAL A 85 -4.75 0.82 13.21
CA VAL A 85 -4.29 1.27 11.89
C VAL A 85 -3.60 0.12 11.16
N ARG A 86 -3.84 0.06 9.85
CA ARG A 86 -3.15 -0.85 8.93
C ARG A 86 -2.36 -0.03 7.92
N LEU A 87 -1.08 -0.35 7.76
CA LEU A 87 -0.18 0.36 6.87
C LEU A 87 0.19 -0.51 5.68
N LEU A 88 0.13 0.07 4.49
CA LEU A 88 0.64 -0.46 3.24
C LEU A 88 1.84 0.40 2.84
N VAL A 89 3.04 -0.17 2.89
CA VAL A 89 4.28 0.56 2.62
C VAL A 89 4.84 0.10 1.29
N PHE A 90 4.78 0.99 0.29
CA PHE A 90 5.39 0.76 -1.02
C PHE A 90 6.88 1.10 -1.00
N TYR A 91 7.69 0.35 -1.73
CA TYR A 91 9.12 0.61 -1.91
C TYR A 91 9.67 -0.04 -3.19
N ASP A 92 10.85 0.37 -3.64
CA ASP A 92 11.50 -0.13 -4.86
C ASP A 92 10.56 -0.07 -6.10
N LEU A 93 10.02 1.11 -6.40
CA LEU A 93 9.20 1.32 -7.60
C LEU A 93 10.07 1.33 -8.86
N GLU A 94 9.62 0.68 -9.93
CA GLU A 94 10.20 0.78 -11.27
C GLU A 94 9.12 1.01 -12.33
N VAL A 95 9.31 2.04 -13.15
CA VAL A 95 8.40 2.35 -14.27
C VAL A 95 8.76 1.49 -15.49
N LEU A 96 7.79 0.71 -15.96
CA LEU A 96 7.94 -0.24 -17.07
C LEU A 96 7.44 0.32 -18.41
N VAL A 97 6.41 1.18 -18.37
CA VAL A 97 5.79 1.81 -19.55
C VAL A 97 5.47 3.28 -19.24
N GLY A 98 5.57 4.15 -20.24
CA GLY A 98 5.30 5.59 -20.15
C GLY A 98 6.55 6.46 -20.31
N GLN A 99 6.38 7.78 -20.27
CA GLN A 99 7.47 8.75 -20.50
C GLN A 99 8.71 8.56 -19.61
N ARG A 100 8.51 8.01 -18.40
CA ARG A 100 9.57 7.79 -17.41
C ARG A 100 10.04 6.33 -17.36
N LYS A 101 9.88 5.54 -18.43
CA LYS A 101 10.33 4.15 -18.47
C LYS A 101 11.77 3.99 -18.00
N GLY A 102 12.02 3.01 -17.13
CA GLY A 102 13.31 2.77 -16.49
C GLY A 102 13.58 3.62 -15.24
N PHE A 103 12.73 4.60 -14.92
CA PHE A 103 12.83 5.34 -13.67
C PHE A 103 12.64 4.40 -12.47
N LYS A 104 13.49 4.56 -11.45
CA LYS A 104 13.46 3.81 -10.20
C LYS A 104 13.37 4.75 -9.00
N GLN A 105 12.52 4.41 -8.04
CA GLN A 105 12.39 5.13 -6.78
C GLN A 105 12.55 4.17 -5.60
N LYS A 106 13.53 4.45 -4.74
CA LYS A 106 13.81 3.63 -3.54
C LYS A 106 13.12 4.16 -2.28
N THR A 107 12.62 5.39 -2.30
CA THR A 107 11.93 6.01 -1.17
C THR A 107 10.70 5.19 -0.81
N GLN A 108 10.49 4.97 0.49
CA GLN A 108 9.30 4.30 0.99
C GLN A 108 8.12 5.27 0.95
N GLN A 109 6.96 4.77 0.57
CA GLN A 109 5.71 5.52 0.58
C GLN A 109 4.70 4.76 1.46
N PRO A 110 4.60 5.12 2.75
CA PRO A 110 3.63 4.51 3.64
C PRO A 110 2.25 5.12 3.42
N CYS A 111 1.24 4.25 3.34
CA CYS A 111 -0.16 4.58 3.16
C CYS A 111 -0.98 3.89 4.26
N ILE A 112 -2.09 4.49 4.67
CA ILE A 112 -3.07 3.81 5.52
C ILE A 112 -4.02 3.05 4.61
N TYR A 113 -4.36 1.80 4.93
CA TYR A 113 -5.34 1.05 4.14
C TYR A 113 -6.43 0.41 5.00
N ARG A 114 -7.56 0.11 4.37
CA ARG A 114 -8.66 -0.65 4.97
C ARG A 114 -9.35 -1.50 3.91
N LEU A 115 -9.59 -2.77 4.24
CA LEU A 115 -10.45 -3.66 3.45
C LEU A 115 -11.88 -3.66 4.01
N LYS A 116 -12.88 -3.59 3.14
CA LYS A 116 -14.31 -3.73 3.50
C LYS A 116 -15.10 -4.38 2.36
N GLY A 117 -15.28 -5.69 2.45
CA GLY A 117 -15.87 -6.48 1.36
C GLY A 117 -14.99 -6.39 0.11
N ASP A 118 -15.61 -6.13 -1.05
CA ASP A 118 -14.91 -6.00 -2.33
C ASP A 118 -14.23 -4.62 -2.53
N ARG A 119 -13.95 -3.88 -1.45
CA ARG A 119 -13.36 -2.54 -1.50
C ARG A 119 -12.06 -2.47 -0.70
N LEU A 120 -11.05 -1.86 -1.31
CA LEU A 120 -9.81 -1.44 -0.68
C LEU A 120 -9.77 0.08 -0.65
N PHE A 121 -9.71 0.65 0.55
CA PHE A 121 -9.50 2.07 0.79
C PHE A 121 -8.02 2.29 1.05
N VAL A 122 -7.40 3.26 0.39
CA VAL A 122 -5.99 3.64 0.60
C VAL A 122 -5.93 5.15 0.79
N ALA A 123 -5.38 5.61 1.90
CA ALA A 123 -5.08 7.01 2.14
C ALA A 123 -3.59 7.26 1.90
N GLU A 124 -3.29 8.17 0.98
CA GLU A 124 -1.95 8.57 0.55
C GLU A 124 -1.70 10.04 0.92
N GLY A 125 -0.45 10.50 0.95
CA GLY A 125 -0.12 11.91 1.18
C GLY A 125 -0.32 12.40 2.62
N LEU A 126 -0.42 11.48 3.59
CA LEU A 126 -0.63 11.81 5.01
C LEU A 126 0.67 11.87 5.83
N VAL A 127 1.80 11.55 5.22
CA VAL A 127 3.11 11.57 5.87
C VAL A 127 3.65 13.00 5.87
N GLN A 128 4.34 13.38 6.95
CA GLN A 128 5.01 14.68 6.99
C GLN A 128 6.02 14.79 5.84
N GLU A 129 6.04 15.95 5.15
CA GLU A 129 6.88 16.20 3.98
C GLU A 129 6.59 15.31 2.76
N ASP A 130 5.43 14.65 2.72
CA ASP A 130 4.98 14.00 1.50
C ASP A 130 4.72 15.04 0.40
N ASN A 131 5.23 14.77 -0.80
CA ASN A 131 5.03 15.64 -1.96
C ASN A 131 3.69 15.34 -2.67
N PHE A 132 2.99 14.28 -2.25
CA PHE A 132 1.66 13.97 -2.73
C PHE A 132 0.59 14.67 -1.89
N PRO A 133 -0.44 15.28 -2.52
CA PRO A 133 -1.56 15.84 -1.77
C PRO A 133 -2.29 14.72 -1.01
N PRO A 134 -2.84 15.01 0.17
CA PRO A 134 -3.60 14.03 0.92
C PRO A 134 -4.85 13.62 0.14
N LEU A 135 -5.03 12.32 -0.07
CA LEU A 135 -6.13 11.78 -0.85
C LEU A 135 -6.55 10.39 -0.37
N ILE A 136 -7.81 10.05 -0.60
CA ILE A 136 -8.35 8.71 -0.35
C ILE A 136 -8.72 8.07 -1.68
N LEU A 137 -8.08 6.95 -1.99
CA LEU A 137 -8.40 6.10 -3.12
C LEU A 137 -9.36 4.99 -2.67
N VAL A 138 -10.33 4.71 -3.52
CA VAL A 138 -11.20 3.54 -3.40
C VAL A 138 -10.94 2.65 -4.59
N TRP A 139 -10.63 1.39 -4.31
CA TRP A 139 -10.39 0.35 -5.29
C TRP A 139 -11.45 -0.74 -5.14
N TRP A 140 -11.92 -1.26 -6.27
CA TRP A 140 -12.90 -2.35 -6.32
C TRP A 140 -12.22 -3.64 -6.74
N LYS A 141 -12.51 -4.75 -6.04
CA LYS A 141 -11.98 -6.07 -6.40
C LYS A 141 -12.53 -6.50 -7.76
N ILE A 142 -11.67 -6.90 -8.68
CA ILE A 142 -12.09 -7.55 -9.92
C ILE A 142 -12.29 -9.03 -9.59
N LYS A 143 -13.53 -9.51 -9.71
CA LYS A 143 -13.84 -10.94 -9.58
C LYS A 143 -13.43 -11.64 -10.87
N PRO A 144 -12.80 -12.83 -10.80
CA PRO A 144 -12.63 -13.65 -11.99
C PRO A 144 -14.02 -13.93 -12.59
N PRO A 145 -14.14 -14.02 -13.93
CA PRO A 145 -15.39 -14.43 -14.54
C PRO A 145 -15.80 -15.78 -13.93
N GLN A 146 -17.03 -15.86 -13.41
CA GLN A 146 -17.56 -17.12 -12.92
C GLN A 146 -17.58 -18.07 -14.11
N THR A 147 -16.80 -19.15 -14.03
CA THR A 147 -16.95 -20.26 -14.96
C THR A 147 -18.36 -20.79 -14.75
N GLU A 148 -19.28 -20.50 -15.68
CA GLU A 148 -20.55 -21.21 -15.77
C GLU A 148 -20.18 -22.69 -15.83
N SER A 149 -20.41 -23.40 -14.72
CA SER A 149 -20.32 -24.85 -14.71
C SER A 149 -21.42 -25.32 -15.66
N ALA A 150 -21.01 -25.76 -16.85
CA ALA A 150 -21.91 -26.41 -17.78
C ALA A 150 -22.59 -27.57 -17.05
N LEU A 151 -23.93 -27.54 -17.08
CA LEU A 151 -24.84 -28.57 -16.58
C LEU A 151 -24.55 -29.94 -17.19
#